data_AF-A0A9D9T8H8-F1
#
_entry.id   AF-A0A9D9T8H8-F1
#
_cell.length_a   1.000
_cell.length_b   1.000
_cell.length_c   1.000
_cell.angle_alpha   90.00
_cell.angle_beta   90.00
_cell.angle_gamma   90.00
#
_symmetry.space_group_name_H-M   'P 1'
#
loop_
_entity.id
_entity.type
_entity.pdbx_description
1 polymer ?
#
loop_
_entity_poly.entity_id
_entity_poly.type
_entity_poly.pdbx_seq_one_letter_code
_entity_poly.pdbx_strand_id
1 'polypeptide(L)'
;MKDKLVTLAIHTIERALQLQEKLEKEGIPAFIKKIRSVSSGVRVRVREADLTTAMALVEKMKYSEVPLSTRKPFILVPMDFSEHAIHAGSLAFYLAKNLAADIVFLHIQSAVDTASFAVLLPVSEERGRTGQAQQQQVNNGINDTTARYNTLIHSGVLPDIAFSFQTKIGIPEDEIMSFSQFHQPLLLVMSTRSKSKKEEELIGSVAAEVIERSKIPVFVVPENTNLQAIKSIKHIAYTTNFEKKDLIAFERMMYFVQQLQFKVTFIHVSKDEIDNQEERLAEVETYFDTYYPHLKVDFAIINSEKSMLRDLDTYAKAHQIDVIAIRNYKRGMLLRLFAPSLARKLVYQAQHPLIVFY
;
A
#
# COMPACT_ATOMS: atom_id res chain seq x y z
N MET A 1 -41.36 16.29 19.04
CA MET A 1 -40.14 16.68 18.29
C MET A 1 -39.80 15.54 17.33
N LYS A 2 -39.52 15.81 16.04
CA LYS A 2 -39.12 14.74 15.11
C LYS A 2 -37.69 14.30 15.45
N ASP A 3 -37.48 13.01 15.70
CA ASP A 3 -36.15 12.46 15.97
C ASP A 3 -35.20 12.80 14.81
N LYS A 4 -34.17 13.60 15.11
CA LYS A 4 -33.19 14.03 14.13
C LYS A 4 -32.28 12.85 13.80
N LEU A 5 -32.29 12.45 12.53
CA LEU A 5 -31.46 11.36 12.03
C LEU A 5 -30.09 11.90 11.59
N VAL A 6 -29.01 11.24 11.99
CA VAL A 6 -27.62 11.55 11.60
C VAL A 6 -27.04 10.40 10.78
N THR A 7 -26.02 10.67 9.96
CA THR A 7 -25.39 9.63 9.13
C THR A 7 -24.30 8.94 9.94
N LEU A 8 -24.44 7.63 10.15
CA LEU A 8 -23.45 6.81 10.86
C LEU A 8 -22.35 6.34 9.89
N ALA A 9 -22.75 5.84 8.71
CA ALA A 9 -21.84 5.32 7.71
C ALA A 9 -22.45 5.42 6.29
N ILE A 10 -21.58 5.40 5.28
CA ILE A 10 -21.96 5.25 3.87
C ILE A 10 -21.42 3.91 3.39
N HIS A 11 -22.30 3.02 2.95
CA HIS A 11 -21.96 1.68 2.52
C HIS A 11 -22.71 1.27 1.26
N THR A 12 -22.32 0.16 0.66
CA THR A 12 -23.15 -0.56 -0.33
C THR A 12 -24.45 -1.02 0.34
N ILE A 13 -25.50 -1.27 -0.44
CA ILE A 13 -26.81 -1.62 0.11
C ILE A 13 -26.78 -2.91 0.94
N GLU A 14 -25.99 -3.90 0.53
CA GLU A 14 -25.82 -5.17 1.26
C GLU A 14 -25.15 -4.96 2.62
N ARG A 15 -24.04 -4.21 2.67
CA ARG A 15 -23.36 -3.88 3.94
C ARG A 15 -24.23 -2.99 4.82
N ALA A 16 -24.99 -2.08 4.23
CA ALA A 16 -25.92 -1.24 4.98
C ALA A 16 -27.06 -2.05 5.61
N LEU A 17 -27.58 -3.07 4.92
CA LEU A 17 -28.57 -4.00 5.46
C LEU A 17 -27.99 -4.87 6.57
N GLN A 18 -26.77 -5.40 6.41
CA GLN A 18 -26.08 -6.15 7.47
C GLN A 18 -25.81 -5.29 8.71
N LEU A 19 -25.37 -4.05 8.49
CA LEU A 19 -25.13 -3.10 9.58
C LEU A 19 -26.45 -2.70 10.25
N GLN A 20 -27.52 -2.48 9.48
CA GLN A 20 -28.86 -2.22 9.99
C GLN A 20 -29.37 -3.37 10.85
N GLU A 21 -29.31 -4.61 10.35
CA GLU A 21 -29.77 -5.80 11.09
C GLU A 21 -29.04 -5.96 12.43
N LYS A 22 -27.73 -5.72 12.45
CA LYS A 22 -26.93 -5.80 13.68
C LYS A 22 -27.22 -4.67 14.66
N LEU A 23 -27.41 -3.43 14.18
CA LEU A 23 -27.82 -2.31 15.02
C LEU A 23 -29.19 -2.56 15.62
N GLU A 24 -30.14 -3.07 14.83
CA GLU A 24 -31.50 -3.36 15.28
C GLU A 24 -31.54 -4.51 16.31
N LYS A 25 -30.68 -5.54 16.17
CA LYS A 25 -30.52 -6.61 17.18
C LYS A 25 -30.05 -6.08 18.54
N GLU A 26 -29.27 -5.02 18.55
CA GLU A 26 -28.79 -4.34 19.77
C GLU A 26 -29.75 -3.22 20.23
N GLY A 27 -30.95 -3.15 19.65
CA GLY A 27 -31.98 -2.20 20.04
C GLY A 27 -31.79 -0.79 19.47
N ILE A 28 -30.92 -0.61 18.48
CA ILE A 28 -30.64 0.69 17.83
C ILE A 28 -31.34 0.76 16.47
N PRO A 29 -32.42 1.55 16.32
CA PRO A 29 -33.11 1.67 15.04
C PRO A 29 -32.25 2.38 14.00
N ALA A 30 -32.01 1.70 12.88
CA ALA A 30 -31.20 2.22 11.78
C ALA A 30 -32.06 2.38 10.51
N PHE A 31 -31.76 3.39 9.72
CA PHE A 31 -32.54 3.79 8.55
C PHE A 31 -31.62 3.95 7.35
N ILE A 32 -31.92 3.25 6.27
CA ILE A 32 -31.16 3.34 5.03
C ILE A 32 -31.75 4.45 4.14
N LYS A 33 -30.93 5.43 3.75
CA LYS A 33 -31.32 6.50 2.82
C LYS A 33 -30.40 6.52 1.60
N LYS A 34 -31.00 6.40 0.41
CA LYS A 34 -30.28 6.52 -0.87
C LYS A 34 -29.74 7.94 -1.07
N ILE A 35 -28.49 8.06 -1.49
CA ILE A 35 -27.87 9.34 -1.87
C ILE A 35 -28.39 9.70 -3.28
N ARG A 36 -28.83 10.95 -3.48
CA ARG A 36 -29.44 11.40 -4.76
C ARG A 36 -28.41 11.79 -5.83
N SER A 37 -27.11 11.74 -5.56
CA SER A 37 -26.04 12.08 -6.51
C SER A 37 -25.18 10.86 -6.83
N VAL A 38 -24.93 10.61 -8.12
CA VAL A 38 -23.83 9.90 -8.86
C VAL A 38 -22.99 8.82 -8.14
N SER A 39 -23.42 8.31 -6.99
CA SER A 39 -22.72 7.38 -6.13
C SER A 39 -23.74 6.39 -5.57
N SER A 40 -23.43 5.10 -5.66
CA SER A 40 -24.30 3.97 -5.27
C SER A 40 -24.35 3.71 -3.75
N GLY A 41 -23.71 4.58 -2.97
CA GLY A 41 -23.73 4.50 -1.51
C GLY A 41 -25.10 4.81 -0.91
N VAL A 42 -25.49 4.04 0.09
CA VAL A 42 -26.62 4.36 0.96
C VAL A 42 -26.10 4.83 2.31
N ARG A 43 -26.76 5.84 2.87
CA ARG A 43 -26.48 6.33 4.23
C ARG A 43 -27.20 5.44 5.22
N VAL A 44 -26.47 4.77 6.08
CA VAL A 44 -27.03 4.20 7.31
C VAL A 44 -27.17 5.35 8.29
N ARG A 45 -28.40 5.65 8.68
CA ARG A 45 -28.72 6.75 9.60
C ARG A 45 -29.31 6.20 10.88
N VAL A 46 -28.88 6.75 12.00
CA VAL A 46 -29.43 6.44 13.34
C VAL A 46 -29.99 7.73 13.93
N ARG A 47 -30.77 7.63 15.01
CA ARG A 47 -31.18 8.82 15.76
C ARG A 47 -29.94 9.48 16.36
N GLU A 48 -29.92 10.80 16.44
CA GLU A 48 -28.81 11.55 17.02
C GLU A 48 -28.51 11.12 18.47
N ALA A 49 -29.53 10.75 19.24
CA ALA A 49 -29.40 10.21 20.60
C ALA A 49 -28.66 8.85 20.64
N ASP A 50 -28.76 8.05 19.59
CA ASP A 50 -28.18 6.70 19.52
C ASP A 50 -26.79 6.69 18.87
N LEU A 51 -26.29 7.85 18.39
CA LEU A 51 -25.06 7.94 17.60
C LEU A 51 -23.85 7.37 18.35
N THR A 52 -23.66 7.75 19.60
CA THR A 52 -22.52 7.33 20.42
C THR A 52 -22.49 5.81 20.60
N THR A 53 -23.65 5.22 20.92
CA THR A 53 -23.81 3.77 21.10
C THR A 53 -23.65 3.03 19.78
N ALA A 54 -24.20 3.56 18.69
CA ALA A 54 -24.07 3.01 17.35
C ALA A 54 -22.61 3.03 16.85
N MET A 55 -21.86 4.10 17.14
CA MET A 55 -20.44 4.19 16.84
C MET A 55 -19.63 3.17 17.63
N ALA A 56 -19.89 3.04 18.94
CA ALA A 56 -19.22 2.06 19.79
C ALA A 56 -19.51 0.61 19.32
N LEU A 57 -20.73 0.33 18.86
CA LEU A 57 -21.08 -0.98 18.30
C LEU A 57 -20.37 -1.22 16.97
N VAL A 58 -20.35 -0.23 16.06
CA VAL A 58 -19.64 -0.33 14.77
C VAL A 58 -18.15 -0.57 15.00
N GLU A 59 -17.56 0.11 15.97
CA GLU A 59 -16.19 -0.14 16.39
C GLU A 59 -16.04 -1.56 16.93
N LYS A 60 -16.85 -1.98 17.91
CA LYS A 60 -16.83 -3.33 18.47
C LYS A 60 -16.98 -4.41 17.38
N MET A 61 -17.82 -4.18 16.37
CA MET A 61 -18.00 -5.08 15.23
C MET A 61 -16.78 -5.15 14.31
N LYS A 62 -16.05 -4.05 14.13
CA LYS A 62 -14.74 -4.08 13.47
C LYS A 62 -13.71 -4.86 14.30
N TYR A 63 -13.77 -4.74 15.63
CA TYR A 63 -12.83 -5.37 16.57
C TYR A 63 -13.21 -6.80 17.03
N SER A 64 -14.33 -7.37 16.57
CA SER A 64 -14.62 -8.80 16.78
C SER A 64 -13.70 -9.71 15.98
N GLU A 65 -13.03 -9.20 14.94
CA GLU A 65 -11.91 -9.87 14.29
C GLU A 65 -10.64 -9.68 15.12
N VAL A 66 -9.95 -10.76 15.45
CA VAL A 66 -8.63 -10.67 16.10
C VAL A 66 -7.61 -10.21 15.04
N PRO A 67 -6.83 -9.13 15.27
CA PRO A 67 -5.86 -8.66 14.29
C PRO A 67 -4.85 -9.76 13.93
N LEU A 68 -4.56 -9.94 12.64
CA LEU A 68 -3.63 -10.98 12.19
C LEU A 68 -2.22 -10.81 12.78
N SER A 69 -1.80 -9.58 13.07
CA SER A 69 -0.54 -9.26 13.75
C SER A 69 -0.38 -9.92 15.12
N THR A 70 -1.49 -10.24 15.81
CA THR A 70 -1.44 -10.92 17.11
C THR A 70 -1.04 -12.40 17.01
N ARG A 71 -1.04 -12.98 15.81
CA ARG A 71 -0.61 -14.36 15.56
C ARG A 71 0.86 -14.43 15.21
N LYS A 72 1.24 -13.79 14.10
CA LYS A 72 2.60 -13.73 13.57
C LYS A 72 2.74 -12.46 12.72
N PRO A 73 3.91 -11.80 12.71
CA PRO A 73 4.16 -10.69 11.80
C PRO A 73 3.98 -11.13 10.35
N PHE A 74 3.47 -10.23 9.50
CA PHE A 74 3.21 -10.55 8.10
C PHE A 74 3.47 -9.36 7.17
N ILE A 75 3.70 -9.67 5.90
CA ILE A 75 3.77 -8.72 4.79
C ILE A 75 2.41 -8.73 4.07
N LEU A 76 1.87 -7.55 3.81
CA LEU A 76 0.63 -7.39 3.05
C LEU A 76 0.93 -7.11 1.58
N VAL A 77 0.30 -7.87 0.68
CA VAL A 77 0.46 -7.72 -0.77
C VAL A 77 -0.91 -7.51 -1.42
N PRO A 78 -1.27 -6.27 -1.80
CA PRO A 78 -2.45 -6.04 -2.62
C PRO A 78 -2.30 -6.75 -3.97
N MET A 79 -3.35 -7.48 -4.40
CA MET A 79 -3.25 -8.37 -5.54
C MET A 79 -4.48 -8.31 -6.45
N ASP A 80 -4.23 -8.07 -7.74
CA ASP A 80 -5.23 -8.07 -8.82
C ASP A 80 -5.05 -9.25 -9.80
N PHE A 81 -4.24 -10.25 -9.42
CA PHE A 81 -3.88 -11.44 -10.21
C PHE A 81 -3.11 -11.16 -11.51
N SER A 82 -2.66 -9.92 -11.73
CA SER A 82 -1.79 -9.60 -12.86
C SER A 82 -0.37 -10.16 -12.69
N GLU A 83 0.36 -10.32 -13.80
CA GLU A 83 1.76 -10.75 -13.79
C GLU A 83 2.64 -9.86 -12.90
N HIS A 84 2.43 -8.54 -12.94
CA HIS A 84 3.21 -7.60 -12.13
C HIS A 84 2.87 -7.69 -10.64
N ALA A 85 1.60 -7.92 -10.28
CA ALA A 85 1.25 -8.21 -8.89
C ALA A 85 1.86 -9.53 -8.41
N ILE A 86 1.92 -10.55 -9.27
CA ILE A 86 2.57 -11.82 -8.97
C ILE A 86 4.08 -11.64 -8.76
N HIS A 87 4.71 -10.77 -9.54
CA HIS A 87 6.12 -10.40 -9.36
C HIS A 87 6.36 -9.66 -8.04
N ALA A 88 5.50 -8.71 -7.68
CA ALA A 88 5.56 -8.05 -6.38
C ALA A 88 5.38 -9.03 -5.22
N GLY A 89 4.47 -10.00 -5.35
CA GLY A 89 4.33 -11.08 -4.36
C GLY A 89 5.58 -11.96 -4.27
N SER A 90 6.25 -12.24 -5.40
CA SER A 90 7.51 -12.99 -5.40
C SER A 90 8.62 -12.27 -4.60
N LEU A 91 8.70 -10.93 -4.68
CA LEU A 91 9.56 -10.14 -3.79
C LEU A 91 9.17 -10.33 -2.32
N ALA A 92 7.87 -10.29 -2.01
CA ALA A 92 7.38 -10.44 -0.65
C ALA A 92 7.82 -11.77 -0.02
N PHE A 93 7.92 -12.87 -0.78
CA PHE A 93 8.48 -14.14 -0.28
C PHE A 93 9.93 -14.01 0.22
N TYR A 94 10.80 -13.34 -0.53
CA TYR A 94 12.19 -13.13 -0.08
C TYR A 94 12.29 -12.24 1.15
N LEU A 95 11.51 -11.15 1.18
CA LEU A 95 11.46 -10.27 2.34
C LEU A 95 10.88 -10.97 3.57
N ALA A 96 9.84 -11.77 3.38
CA ALA A 96 9.16 -12.51 4.45
C ALA A 96 10.09 -13.53 5.10
N LYS A 97 10.92 -14.23 4.31
CA LYS A 97 11.97 -15.11 4.84
C LYS A 97 12.94 -14.34 5.77
N ASN A 98 13.42 -13.18 5.33
CA ASN A 98 14.37 -12.37 6.11
C ASN A 98 13.74 -11.79 7.37
N LEU A 99 12.44 -11.53 7.35
CA LEU A 99 11.67 -10.93 8.45
C LEU A 99 11.02 -11.98 9.36
N ALA A 100 11.21 -13.28 9.09
CA ALA A 100 10.48 -14.38 9.74
C ALA A 100 8.95 -14.14 9.76
N ALA A 101 8.42 -13.59 8.68
CA ALA A 101 7.03 -13.15 8.54
C ALA A 101 6.25 -14.06 7.59
N ASP A 102 4.93 -14.07 7.74
CA ASP A 102 4.02 -14.70 6.76
C ASP A 102 3.60 -13.68 5.68
N ILE A 103 2.85 -14.14 4.67
CA ILE A 103 2.33 -13.27 3.62
C ILE A 103 0.80 -13.31 3.62
N VAL A 104 0.19 -12.13 3.51
CA VAL A 104 -1.25 -11.99 3.27
C VAL A 104 -1.44 -11.29 1.93
N PHE A 105 -1.98 -12.01 0.96
CA PHE A 105 -2.46 -11.44 -0.28
C PHE A 105 -3.85 -10.86 -0.08
N LEU A 106 -4.04 -9.59 -0.41
CA LEU A 106 -5.32 -8.90 -0.28
C LEU A 106 -5.88 -8.59 -1.67
N HIS A 107 -6.90 -9.34 -2.08
CA HIS A 107 -7.67 -9.03 -3.27
C HIS A 107 -8.82 -8.10 -2.91
N ILE A 108 -8.98 -7.03 -3.69
CA ILE A 108 -10.08 -6.08 -3.51
C ILE A 108 -10.92 -6.12 -4.77
N GLN A 109 -12.12 -6.69 -4.64
CA GLN A 109 -13.12 -6.63 -5.67
C GLN A 109 -13.68 -5.20 -5.67
N SER A 110 -13.42 -4.48 -6.75
CA SER A 110 -14.02 -3.17 -6.95
C SER A 110 -15.52 -3.32 -6.91
N ALA A 111 -16.19 -2.49 -6.11
CA ALA A 111 -17.63 -2.36 -6.16
C ALA A 111 -17.98 -1.68 -7.50
N VAL A 112 -17.93 -2.43 -8.60
CA VAL A 112 -18.41 -1.96 -9.89
C VAL A 112 -19.86 -1.58 -9.69
N ASP A 113 -20.20 -0.37 -10.15
CA ASP A 113 -21.54 0.19 -10.05
C ASP A 113 -22.50 -0.60 -10.95
N THR A 114 -22.85 -1.81 -10.51
CA THR A 114 -23.89 -2.61 -11.13
C THR A 114 -25.21 -1.85 -11.12
N ALA A 115 -25.41 -0.82 -10.30
CA ALA A 115 -26.60 0.01 -10.34
C ALA A 115 -26.73 0.83 -11.64
N SER A 116 -25.63 1.24 -12.27
CA SER A 116 -25.66 1.94 -13.56
C SER A 116 -25.98 1.01 -14.74
N PHE A 117 -25.62 -0.28 -14.65
CA PHE A 117 -25.95 -1.29 -15.67
C PHE A 117 -27.29 -2.01 -15.40
N ALA A 118 -27.66 -2.17 -14.13
CA ALA A 118 -28.77 -3.01 -13.69
C ALA A 118 -30.13 -2.31 -13.66
N VAL A 119 -30.21 -1.06 -14.13
CA VAL A 119 -31.49 -0.42 -14.49
C VAL A 119 -32.01 -0.97 -15.84
N LEU A 120 -31.14 -1.59 -16.66
CA LEU A 120 -31.50 -2.10 -17.99
C LEU A 120 -31.72 -3.62 -18.06
N LEU A 121 -31.43 -4.39 -17.00
CA LEU A 121 -31.54 -5.85 -17.01
C LEU A 121 -32.74 -6.35 -16.18
N PRO A 122 -33.55 -7.31 -16.69
CA PRO A 122 -34.63 -7.92 -15.93
C PRO A 122 -34.11 -8.57 -14.63
N VAL A 123 -34.84 -8.34 -13.54
CA VAL A 123 -34.44 -8.66 -12.17
C VAL A 123 -34.71 -10.13 -11.85
N SER A 124 -33.65 -10.95 -11.78
CA SER A 124 -33.38 -11.93 -10.70
C SER A 124 -32.34 -12.98 -11.10
N GLU A 125 -32.43 -13.57 -12.30
CA GLU A 125 -31.51 -14.65 -12.70
C GLU A 125 -30.13 -14.14 -13.14
N GLU A 126 -30.05 -13.05 -13.90
CA GLU A 126 -28.76 -12.56 -14.41
C GLU A 126 -27.89 -11.87 -13.34
N ARG A 127 -28.50 -11.28 -12.30
CA ARG A 127 -27.76 -10.72 -11.14
C ARG A 127 -27.10 -11.80 -10.29
N GLY A 128 -27.78 -12.93 -10.08
CA GLY A 128 -27.21 -14.10 -9.41
C GLY A 128 -26.05 -14.69 -10.22
N ARG A 129 -26.22 -14.79 -11.55
CA ARG A 129 -25.19 -15.32 -12.47
C ARG A 129 -23.96 -14.42 -12.58
N THR A 130 -24.12 -13.10 -12.62
CA THR A 130 -22.99 -12.15 -12.66
C THR A 130 -22.22 -12.11 -11.34
N GLY A 131 -22.90 -12.13 -10.20
CA GLY A 131 -22.25 -12.24 -8.89
C GLY A 131 -21.51 -13.56 -8.71
N GLN A 132 -22.12 -14.68 -9.12
CA GLN A 132 -21.46 -16.00 -9.10
C GLN A 132 -20.27 -16.07 -10.06
N ALA A 133 -20.39 -15.52 -11.28
CA ALA A 133 -19.29 -15.46 -12.25
C ALA A 133 -18.12 -14.64 -11.71
N GLN A 134 -18.38 -13.50 -11.05
CA GLN A 134 -17.31 -12.68 -10.50
C GLN A 134 -16.65 -13.34 -9.28
N GLN A 135 -17.43 -13.98 -8.39
CA GLN A 135 -16.86 -14.78 -7.31
C GLN A 135 -16.03 -15.96 -7.84
N GLN A 136 -16.49 -16.59 -8.92
CA GLN A 136 -15.76 -17.68 -9.57
C GLN A 136 -14.46 -17.19 -10.20
N GLN A 137 -14.45 -16.00 -10.82
CA GLN A 137 -13.21 -15.37 -11.31
C GLN A 137 -12.20 -15.12 -10.19
N VAL A 138 -12.66 -14.61 -9.04
CA VAL A 138 -11.78 -14.40 -7.87
C VAL A 138 -11.25 -15.73 -7.36
N ASN A 139 -12.10 -16.74 -7.21
CA ASN A 139 -11.67 -18.06 -6.74
C ASN A 139 -10.67 -18.71 -7.69
N ASN A 140 -10.90 -18.59 -9.01
CA ASN A 140 -9.96 -19.08 -10.02
C ASN A 140 -8.62 -18.34 -9.92
N GLY A 141 -8.64 -17.00 -9.84
CA GLY A 141 -7.44 -16.19 -9.67
C GLY A 141 -6.64 -16.56 -8.42
N ILE A 142 -7.32 -16.81 -7.29
CA ILE A 142 -6.69 -17.29 -6.06
C ILE A 142 -6.08 -18.69 -6.27
N ASN A 143 -6.82 -19.62 -6.86
CA ASN A 143 -6.34 -20.99 -7.08
C ASN A 143 -5.14 -21.03 -8.02
N ASP A 144 -5.20 -20.33 -9.15
CA ASP A 144 -4.14 -20.27 -10.16
C ASP A 144 -2.89 -19.63 -9.57
N THR A 145 -3.05 -18.52 -8.84
CA THR A 145 -1.93 -17.84 -8.18
C THR A 145 -1.32 -18.71 -7.07
N THR A 146 -2.15 -19.41 -6.30
CA THR A 146 -1.70 -20.36 -5.27
C THR A 146 -0.89 -21.50 -5.90
N ALA A 147 -1.40 -22.10 -6.98
CA ALA A 147 -0.70 -23.17 -7.70
C ALA A 147 0.64 -22.68 -8.26
N ARG A 148 0.68 -21.45 -8.80
CA ARG A 148 1.92 -20.83 -9.31
C ARG A 148 2.95 -20.61 -8.20
N TYR A 149 2.56 -20.02 -7.07
CA TYR A 149 3.48 -19.83 -5.95
C TYR A 149 3.96 -21.16 -5.37
N ASN A 150 3.07 -22.13 -5.20
CA ASN A 150 3.46 -23.47 -4.77
C ASN A 150 4.48 -24.09 -5.73
N THR A 151 4.27 -23.99 -7.04
CA THR A 151 5.25 -24.49 -8.04
C THR A 151 6.62 -23.81 -7.88
N LEU A 152 6.63 -22.49 -7.67
CA LEU A 152 7.87 -21.73 -7.46
C LEU A 152 8.56 -22.08 -6.13
N ILE A 153 7.80 -22.41 -5.08
CA ILE A 153 8.34 -22.89 -3.79
C ILE A 153 8.93 -24.30 -3.95
N HIS A 154 8.18 -25.23 -4.55
CA HIS A 154 8.64 -26.63 -4.74
C HIS A 154 9.88 -26.72 -5.65
N SER A 155 10.01 -25.84 -6.64
CA SER A 155 11.19 -25.75 -7.49
C SER A 155 12.38 -25.06 -6.83
N GLY A 156 12.24 -24.58 -5.58
CA GLY A 156 13.29 -23.86 -4.85
C GLY A 156 13.54 -22.44 -5.37
N VAL A 157 12.71 -21.94 -6.29
CA VAL A 157 12.83 -20.56 -6.78
C VAL A 157 12.46 -19.61 -5.67
N LEU A 158 11.32 -19.80 -5.01
CA LEU A 158 10.86 -19.00 -3.87
C LEU A 158 11.12 -19.73 -2.53
N PRO A 159 11.37 -18.99 -1.44
CA PRO A 159 11.45 -19.58 -0.13
C PRO A 159 10.09 -20.13 0.33
N ASP A 160 10.12 -21.22 1.10
CA ASP A 160 8.93 -21.82 1.69
C ASP A 160 8.43 -20.95 2.86
N ILE A 161 7.44 -20.11 2.57
CA ILE A 161 6.81 -19.17 3.50
C ILE A 161 5.31 -19.38 3.45
N ALA A 162 4.66 -19.41 4.62
CA ALA A 162 3.22 -19.50 4.71
C ALA A 162 2.56 -18.25 4.12
N PHE A 163 1.58 -18.45 3.24
CA PHE A 163 0.80 -17.37 2.65
C PHE A 163 -0.69 -17.67 2.68
N SER A 164 -1.50 -16.62 2.70
CA SER A 164 -2.96 -16.72 2.66
C SER A 164 -3.58 -15.61 1.80
N PHE A 165 -4.82 -15.82 1.37
CA PHE A 165 -5.59 -14.83 0.63
C PHE A 165 -6.74 -14.28 1.48
N GLN A 166 -6.94 -12.97 1.40
CA GLN A 166 -8.07 -12.24 1.96
C GLN A 166 -8.77 -11.49 0.83
N THR A 167 -10.09 -11.53 0.82
CA THR A 167 -10.90 -10.80 -0.16
C THR A 167 -11.73 -9.74 0.54
N LYS A 168 -11.71 -8.51 0.03
CA LYS A 168 -12.57 -7.42 0.46
C LYS A 168 -13.30 -6.83 -0.75
N ILE A 169 -14.43 -6.19 -0.50
CA ILE A 169 -15.20 -5.45 -1.52
C ILE A 169 -15.13 -3.97 -1.16
N GLY A 170 -14.76 -3.12 -2.10
CA GLY A 170 -14.69 -1.69 -1.87
C GLY A 170 -13.76 -0.96 -2.83
N ILE A 171 -13.35 0.25 -2.43
CA ILE A 171 -12.34 1.05 -3.14
C ILE A 171 -10.96 0.53 -2.74
N PRO A 172 -10.07 0.16 -3.69
CA PRO A 172 -8.78 -0.48 -3.40
C PRO A 172 -7.93 0.26 -2.36
N GLU A 173 -7.64 1.54 -2.56
CA GLU A 173 -6.80 2.32 -1.66
C GLU A 173 -7.41 2.46 -0.25
N ASP A 174 -8.74 2.53 -0.13
CA ASP A 174 -9.42 2.64 1.17
C ASP A 174 -9.42 1.33 1.93
N GLU A 175 -9.67 0.20 1.26
CA GLU A 175 -9.69 -1.12 1.87
C GLU A 175 -8.26 -1.57 2.22
N ILE A 176 -7.24 -1.29 1.39
CA ILE A 176 -5.82 -1.51 1.74
C ILE A 176 -5.46 -0.75 3.01
N MET A 177 -5.81 0.54 3.07
CA MET A 177 -5.49 1.39 4.21
C MET A 177 -6.23 0.95 5.48
N SER A 178 -7.51 0.60 5.36
CA SER A 178 -8.33 0.12 6.48
C SER A 178 -7.80 -1.22 7.01
N PHE A 179 -7.48 -2.16 6.11
CA PHE A 179 -6.89 -3.45 6.46
C PHE A 179 -5.54 -3.26 7.15
N SER A 180 -4.69 -2.38 6.62
CA SER A 180 -3.36 -2.07 7.19
C SER A 180 -3.45 -1.42 8.56
N GLN A 181 -4.40 -0.51 8.76
CA GLN A 181 -4.61 0.14 10.06
C GLN A 181 -5.06 -0.85 11.12
N PHE A 182 -5.90 -1.81 10.75
CA PHE A 182 -6.48 -2.77 11.68
C PHE A 182 -5.53 -3.94 11.98
N HIS A 183 -4.94 -4.54 10.94
CA HIS A 183 -4.11 -5.73 11.09
C HIS A 183 -2.61 -5.43 11.23
N GLN A 184 -2.17 -4.19 11.02
CA GLN A 184 -0.79 -3.73 11.24
C GLN A 184 0.30 -4.65 10.64
N PRO A 185 0.32 -4.86 9.31
CA PRO A 185 1.42 -5.58 8.66
C PRO A 185 2.75 -4.85 8.85
N LEU A 186 3.85 -5.60 8.78
CA LEU A 186 5.21 -5.04 8.87
C LEU A 186 5.56 -4.15 7.68
N LEU A 187 5.13 -4.58 6.49
CA LEU A 187 5.45 -3.99 5.20
C LEU A 187 4.29 -4.20 4.25
N LEU A 188 4.02 -3.20 3.41
CA LEU A 188 3.18 -3.34 2.23
C LEU A 188 4.06 -3.53 1.00
N VAL A 189 3.85 -4.57 0.20
CA VAL A 189 4.54 -4.76 -1.08
C VAL A 189 3.51 -4.67 -2.20
N MET A 190 3.69 -3.73 -3.11
CA MET A 190 2.74 -3.48 -4.19
C MET A 190 3.44 -3.24 -5.52
N SER A 191 2.81 -3.68 -6.60
CA SER A 191 3.25 -3.34 -7.94
C SER A 191 2.67 -2.01 -8.42
N THR A 192 3.38 -1.31 -9.29
CA THR A 192 2.85 -0.15 -10.02
C THR A 192 2.90 -0.35 -11.51
N ARG A 193 1.88 0.15 -12.20
CA ARG A 193 1.86 0.14 -13.67
C ARG A 193 2.87 1.13 -14.23
N SER A 194 3.50 0.77 -15.34
CA SER A 194 4.45 1.63 -16.04
C SER A 194 3.74 2.52 -17.08
N LYS A 195 4.40 3.61 -17.52
CA LYS A 195 3.90 4.55 -18.53
C LYS A 195 3.71 3.98 -19.96
N SER A 196 3.72 2.65 -20.13
CA SER A 196 3.83 2.01 -21.45
C SER A 196 2.51 1.89 -22.24
N LYS A 197 1.41 2.49 -21.79
CA LYS A 197 0.16 2.57 -22.58
C LYS A 197 -0.33 4.00 -22.66
N LYS A 198 -0.66 4.42 -23.89
CA LYS A 198 -1.25 5.72 -24.27
C LYS A 198 -2.65 5.89 -23.69
N GLU A 199 -2.78 5.97 -22.37
CA GLU A 199 -4.02 6.36 -21.70
C GLU A 199 -3.65 7.27 -20.52
N GLU A 200 -4.27 8.44 -20.49
CA GLU A 200 -4.20 9.43 -19.40
C GLU A 200 -4.89 8.94 -18.11
N GLU A 201 -5.30 7.67 -18.06
CA GLU A 201 -5.81 7.01 -16.87
C GLU A 201 -4.68 6.83 -15.83
N LEU A 202 -4.69 7.73 -14.84
CA LEU A 202 -3.99 7.74 -13.55
C LEU A 202 -3.14 6.49 -13.23
N ILE A 203 -1.97 6.39 -13.86
CA ILE A 203 -0.99 5.31 -13.68
C ILE A 203 -0.65 5.12 -12.20
N GLY A 204 -0.90 3.94 -11.63
CA GLY A 204 -0.53 3.66 -10.24
C GLY A 204 -1.28 4.50 -9.19
N SER A 205 -2.49 4.98 -9.50
CA SER A 205 -3.34 5.74 -8.57
C SER A 205 -3.46 5.08 -7.19
N VAL A 206 -3.73 3.78 -7.13
CA VAL A 206 -3.86 3.03 -5.87
C VAL A 206 -2.57 3.11 -5.06
N ALA A 207 -1.42 2.81 -5.67
CA ALA A 207 -0.13 2.89 -4.98
C ALA A 207 0.21 4.30 -4.53
N ALA A 208 -0.06 5.30 -5.38
CA ALA A 208 0.14 6.71 -5.08
C ALA A 208 -0.73 7.19 -3.91
N GLU A 209 -2.00 6.77 -3.85
CA GLU A 209 -2.91 7.08 -2.72
C GLU A 209 -2.49 6.38 -1.44
N VAL A 210 -2.11 5.10 -1.54
CA VAL A 210 -1.63 4.33 -0.39
C VAL A 210 -0.35 4.95 0.16
N ILE A 211 0.60 5.39 -0.67
CA ILE A 211 1.84 6.03 -0.23
C ILE A 211 1.61 7.39 0.44
N GLU A 212 0.60 8.14 0.05
CA GLU A 212 0.29 9.41 0.73
C GLU A 212 -0.35 9.18 2.11
N ARG A 213 -1.02 8.05 2.30
CA ARG A 213 -1.85 7.79 3.49
C ARG A 213 -1.23 6.78 4.46
N SER A 214 -0.32 5.95 3.98
CA SER A 214 0.27 4.87 4.76
C SER A 214 1.01 5.40 5.99
N LYS A 215 0.99 4.58 7.05
CA LYS A 215 1.83 4.74 8.24
C LYS A 215 2.84 3.59 8.37
N ILE A 216 2.70 2.57 7.53
CA ILE A 216 3.61 1.43 7.42
C ILE A 216 4.50 1.63 6.20
N PRO A 217 5.72 1.08 6.20
CA PRO A 217 6.58 1.11 5.02
C PRO A 217 5.88 0.50 3.80
N VAL A 218 6.14 1.07 2.62
CA VAL A 218 5.58 0.60 1.36
C VAL A 218 6.71 0.33 0.38
N PHE A 219 6.85 -0.91 -0.07
CA PHE A 219 7.74 -1.33 -1.15
C PHE A 219 6.95 -1.37 -2.45
N VAL A 220 7.34 -0.54 -3.40
CA VAL A 220 6.74 -0.43 -4.72
C VAL A 220 7.65 -1.09 -5.75
N VAL A 221 7.07 -1.98 -6.55
CA VAL A 221 7.76 -2.67 -7.64
C VAL A 221 7.17 -2.22 -8.98
N PRO A 222 7.91 -1.48 -9.82
CA PRO A 222 7.48 -1.16 -11.17
C PRO A 222 7.19 -2.43 -11.98
N GLU A 223 6.17 -2.36 -12.84
CA GLU A 223 5.72 -3.45 -13.71
C GLU A 223 6.84 -4.12 -14.53
N ASN A 224 7.83 -3.33 -14.97
CA ASN A 224 8.94 -3.81 -15.81
C ASN A 224 10.17 -4.27 -15.01
N THR A 225 10.07 -4.38 -13.68
CA THR A 225 11.20 -4.85 -12.86
C THR A 225 11.43 -6.35 -13.07
N ASN A 226 12.67 -6.72 -13.40
CA ASN A 226 13.08 -8.11 -13.52
C ASN A 226 13.21 -8.77 -12.13
N LEU A 227 12.56 -9.91 -11.93
CA LEU A 227 12.62 -10.70 -10.70
C LEU A 227 14.04 -11.06 -10.25
N GLN A 228 14.99 -11.27 -11.16
CA GLN A 228 16.37 -11.58 -10.79
C GLN A 228 17.09 -10.37 -10.20
N ALA A 229 16.80 -9.16 -10.68
CA ALA A 229 17.34 -7.93 -10.10
C ALA A 229 16.86 -7.74 -8.65
N ILE A 230 15.65 -8.21 -8.35
CA ILE A 230 15.06 -8.15 -7.01
C ILE A 230 15.72 -9.11 -6.03
N LYS A 231 16.10 -10.32 -6.46
CA LYS A 231 16.79 -11.30 -5.59
C LYS A 231 18.18 -10.84 -5.18
N SER A 232 18.79 -9.97 -5.98
CA SER A 232 20.16 -9.54 -5.83
C SER A 232 20.26 -8.04 -5.63
N ILE A 233 19.40 -7.46 -4.78
CA ILE A 233 19.55 -6.06 -4.37
C ILE A 233 20.94 -5.93 -3.72
N LYS A 234 21.81 -5.20 -4.39
CA LYS A 234 23.21 -4.95 -4.00
C LYS A 234 23.47 -3.47 -3.78
N HIS A 235 22.63 -2.60 -4.33
CA HIS A 235 22.81 -1.16 -4.23
C HIS A 235 21.49 -0.44 -3.95
N ILE A 236 21.41 0.14 -2.75
CA ILE A 236 20.26 0.96 -2.35
C ILE A 236 20.68 2.43 -2.37
N ALA A 237 19.91 3.29 -3.02
CA ALA A 237 20.03 4.73 -2.84
C ALA A 237 19.09 5.18 -1.72
N TYR A 238 19.59 5.89 -0.72
CA TYR A 238 18.76 6.47 0.33
C TYR A 238 18.71 7.98 0.18
N THR A 239 17.55 8.54 -0.16
CA THR A 239 17.41 10.00 -0.31
C THR A 239 17.32 10.66 1.06
N THR A 240 18.12 11.69 1.32
CA THR A 240 18.20 12.34 2.63
C THR A 240 18.41 13.85 2.51
N ASN A 241 17.97 14.60 3.53
CA ASN A 241 18.34 15.99 3.79
C ASN A 241 19.40 16.09 4.93
N PHE A 242 19.99 14.96 5.31
CA PHE A 242 20.90 14.82 6.45
C PHE A 242 20.28 15.27 7.79
N GLU A 243 18.97 15.06 7.95
CA GLU A 243 18.28 15.35 9.21
C GLU A 243 18.29 14.12 10.13
N LYS A 244 18.27 14.32 11.46
CA LYS A 244 18.16 13.20 12.44
C LYS A 244 16.95 12.29 12.18
N LYS A 245 15.86 12.84 11.66
CA LYS A 245 14.65 12.07 11.29
C LYS A 245 14.88 11.15 10.09
N ASP A 246 15.83 11.49 9.22
CA ASP A 246 16.23 10.62 8.12
C ASP A 246 17.02 9.43 8.64
N LEU A 247 17.86 9.61 9.65
CA LEU A 247 18.56 8.49 10.30
C LEU A 247 17.56 7.52 10.97
N ILE A 248 16.54 8.03 11.66
CA ILE A 248 15.47 7.18 12.23
C ILE A 248 14.71 6.40 11.15
N ALA A 249 14.42 7.03 10.01
CA ALA A 249 13.78 6.35 8.88
C ALA A 249 14.72 5.33 8.22
N PHE A 250 16.02 5.61 8.19
CA PHE A 250 17.03 4.69 7.72
C PHE A 250 17.16 3.46 8.64
N GLU A 251 17.18 3.63 9.96
CA GLU A 251 17.18 2.50 10.91
C GLU A 251 15.95 1.60 10.70
N ARG A 252 14.78 2.21 10.45
CA ARG A 252 13.58 1.46 10.07
C ARG A 252 13.78 0.69 8.78
N MET A 253 14.43 1.27 7.76
CA MET A 253 14.78 0.55 6.55
C MET A 253 15.68 -0.65 6.86
N MET A 254 16.72 -0.46 7.67
CA MET A 254 17.67 -1.50 8.04
C MET A 254 16.97 -2.70 8.69
N TYR A 255 15.93 -2.51 9.49
CA TYR A 255 15.12 -3.60 10.01
C TYR A 255 14.64 -4.58 8.90
N PHE A 256 14.31 -4.06 7.71
CA PHE A 256 13.82 -4.86 6.57
C PHE A 256 14.91 -5.40 5.66
N VAL A 257 16.02 -4.68 5.51
CA VAL A 257 17.01 -4.96 4.45
C VAL A 257 18.38 -5.38 4.97
N GLN A 258 18.67 -5.29 6.27
CA GLN A 258 20.01 -5.57 6.82
C GLN A 258 20.55 -6.98 6.55
N GLN A 259 19.67 -7.95 6.29
CA GLN A 259 20.06 -9.32 5.95
C GLN A 259 20.53 -9.44 4.48
N LEU A 260 20.26 -8.43 3.66
CA LEU A 260 20.78 -8.34 2.31
C LEU A 260 22.25 -7.90 2.36
N GLN A 261 23.05 -8.41 1.44
CA GLN A 261 24.42 -7.95 1.24
C GLN A 261 24.41 -6.82 0.21
N PHE A 262 24.30 -5.58 0.70
CA PHE A 262 24.20 -4.39 -0.15
C PHE A 262 25.14 -3.29 0.32
N LYS A 263 25.44 -2.36 -0.59
CA LYS A 263 25.97 -1.04 -0.27
C LYS A 263 24.85 -0.01 -0.36
N VAL A 264 24.97 1.06 0.41
CA VAL A 264 24.04 2.19 0.36
C VAL A 264 24.74 3.45 -0.13
N THR A 265 24.08 4.20 -1.01
CA THR A 265 24.49 5.58 -1.33
C THR A 265 23.48 6.55 -0.74
N PHE A 266 23.91 7.42 0.16
CA PHE A 266 23.09 8.53 0.65
C PHE A 266 23.10 9.65 -0.38
N ILE A 267 21.93 9.96 -0.92
CA ILE A 267 21.79 10.96 -1.98
C ILE A 267 21.04 12.17 -1.43
N HIS A 268 21.72 13.31 -1.42
CA HIS A 268 21.05 14.58 -1.24
C HIS A 268 20.76 15.21 -2.60
N VAL A 269 19.51 15.61 -2.83
CA VAL A 269 19.10 16.31 -4.05
C VAL A 269 18.68 17.72 -3.67
N SER A 270 19.46 18.72 -4.08
CA SER A 270 19.20 20.13 -3.78
C SER A 270 19.06 20.98 -5.03
N LYS A 271 18.42 22.13 -4.87
CA LYS A 271 18.49 23.24 -5.83
C LYS A 271 19.59 24.25 -5.49
N ASP A 272 19.92 24.35 -4.21
CA ASP A 272 20.83 25.34 -3.64
C ASP A 272 21.99 24.62 -2.90
N GLU A 273 23.16 25.23 -2.78
CA GLU A 273 24.21 24.70 -1.90
C GLU A 273 23.70 24.67 -0.45
N ILE A 274 23.89 23.55 0.26
CA ILE A 274 23.52 23.46 1.67
C ILE A 274 24.61 24.12 2.52
N ASP A 275 24.24 25.07 3.37
CA ASP A 275 25.12 25.53 4.46
C ASP A 275 25.50 24.37 5.39
N ASN A 276 26.80 24.22 5.68
CA ASN A 276 27.39 23.19 6.55
C ASN A 276 27.24 21.74 6.03
N GLN A 277 27.28 21.56 4.72
CA GLN A 277 27.15 20.23 4.11
C GLN A 277 28.26 19.25 4.53
N GLU A 278 29.52 19.70 4.60
CA GLU A 278 30.65 18.86 5.02
C GLU A 278 30.53 18.43 6.48
N GLU A 279 30.09 19.33 7.38
CA GLU A 279 29.90 19.00 8.80
C GLU A 279 28.78 17.97 8.99
N ARG A 280 27.65 18.14 8.28
CA ARG A 280 26.54 17.17 8.33
C ARG A 280 26.94 15.82 7.75
N LEU A 281 27.72 15.82 6.69
CA LEU A 281 28.25 14.60 6.08
C LEU A 281 29.16 13.86 7.08
N ALA A 282 30.08 14.56 7.72
CA ALA A 282 30.99 13.99 8.72
C ALA A 282 30.25 13.41 9.94
N GLU A 283 29.17 14.07 10.42
CA GLU A 283 28.33 13.54 11.50
C GLU A 283 27.66 12.21 11.09
N VAL A 284 27.17 12.14 9.85
CA VAL A 284 26.51 10.94 9.32
C VAL A 284 27.52 9.82 9.04
N GLU A 285 28.71 10.13 8.52
CA GLU A 285 29.81 9.18 8.36
C GLU A 285 30.21 8.56 9.71
N THR A 286 30.44 9.41 10.72
CA THR A 286 30.79 8.96 12.08
C THR A 286 29.72 8.03 12.67
N TYR A 287 28.44 8.35 12.44
CA TYR A 287 27.33 7.51 12.85
C TYR A 287 27.39 6.13 12.17
N PHE A 288 27.63 6.07 10.87
CA PHE A 288 27.71 4.80 10.13
C PHE A 288 28.91 3.95 10.52
N ASP A 289 30.08 4.56 10.69
CA ASP A 289 31.27 3.85 11.15
C ASP A 289 31.07 3.25 12.56
N THR A 290 30.28 3.91 13.40
CA THR A 290 29.99 3.46 14.76
C THR A 290 28.96 2.34 14.80
N TYR A 291 27.81 2.51 14.13
CA TYR A 291 26.66 1.61 14.28
C TYR A 291 26.54 0.56 13.16
N TYR A 292 27.16 0.79 12.01
CA TYR A 292 27.13 -0.10 10.84
C TYR A 292 28.51 -0.27 10.19
N PRO A 293 29.56 -0.69 10.94
CA PRO A 293 30.95 -0.73 10.45
C PRO A 293 31.17 -1.69 9.26
N HIS A 294 30.23 -2.59 9.00
CA HIS A 294 30.29 -3.55 7.88
C HIS A 294 29.48 -3.09 6.66
N LEU A 295 28.69 -2.02 6.78
CA LEU A 295 27.90 -1.48 5.69
C LEU A 295 28.77 -0.54 4.86
N LYS A 296 28.91 -0.82 3.58
CA LYS A 296 29.55 0.13 2.67
C LYS A 296 28.58 1.30 2.42
N VAL A 297 28.98 2.48 2.86
CA VAL A 297 28.23 3.73 2.71
C VAL A 297 28.99 4.67 1.78
N ASP A 298 28.33 5.06 0.69
CA ASP A 298 28.78 6.10 -0.23
C ASP A 298 27.88 7.34 -0.05
N PHE A 299 28.35 8.52 -0.44
CA PHE A 299 27.58 9.77 -0.37
C PHE A 299 27.59 10.49 -1.72
N ALA A 300 26.47 11.09 -2.09
CA ALA A 300 26.32 11.80 -3.34
C ALA A 300 25.43 13.03 -3.20
N ILE A 301 25.77 14.07 -3.96
CA ILE A 301 25.07 15.33 -4.01
C ILE A 301 24.65 15.57 -5.45
N ILE A 302 23.35 15.73 -5.68
CA ILE A 302 22.79 16.01 -7.00
C ILE A 302 22.27 17.44 -6.98
N ASN A 303 22.97 18.31 -7.69
CA ASN A 303 22.53 19.68 -7.95
C ASN A 303 21.49 19.66 -9.08
N SER A 304 20.22 19.80 -8.73
CA SER A 304 19.09 19.68 -9.64
C SER A 304 18.52 21.06 -9.98
N GLU A 305 18.79 21.58 -11.17
CA GLU A 305 18.22 22.87 -11.60
C GLU A 305 16.74 22.76 -12.03
N LYS A 306 16.37 21.67 -12.72
CA LYS A 306 15.07 21.54 -13.40
C LYS A 306 14.15 20.52 -12.78
N SER A 307 14.62 19.29 -12.54
CA SER A 307 13.75 18.20 -12.10
C SER A 307 14.49 17.17 -11.26
N MET A 308 14.38 17.33 -9.93
CA MET A 308 14.94 16.41 -8.93
C MET A 308 14.65 14.93 -9.24
N LEU A 309 13.46 14.62 -9.76
CA LEU A 309 13.04 13.26 -10.12
C LEU A 309 13.84 12.70 -11.30
N ARG A 310 14.04 13.49 -12.35
CA ARG A 310 14.79 13.07 -13.54
C ARG A 310 16.27 12.94 -13.22
N ASP A 311 16.80 13.86 -12.42
CA ASP A 311 18.21 13.87 -12.06
C ASP A 311 18.52 12.67 -11.14
N LEU A 312 17.62 12.36 -10.18
CA LEU A 312 17.71 11.15 -9.36
C LEU A 312 17.59 9.86 -10.17
N ASP A 313 16.65 9.77 -11.12
CA ASP A 313 16.51 8.59 -11.99
C ASP A 313 17.72 8.41 -12.92
N THR A 314 18.28 9.51 -13.42
CA THR A 314 19.49 9.51 -14.25
C THR A 314 20.69 9.00 -13.44
N TYR A 315 20.86 9.51 -12.22
CA TYR A 315 21.90 9.04 -11.30
C TYR A 315 21.71 7.55 -10.96
N ALA A 316 20.48 7.14 -10.65
CA ALA A 316 20.16 5.74 -10.34
C ALA A 316 20.58 4.79 -11.47
N LYS A 317 20.32 5.15 -12.73
CA LYS A 317 20.76 4.37 -13.90
C LYS A 317 22.27 4.34 -14.06
N ALA A 318 22.93 5.50 -13.95
CA ALA A 318 24.37 5.60 -14.13
C ALA A 318 25.15 4.80 -13.07
N HIS A 319 24.63 4.75 -11.84
CA HIS A 319 25.29 4.09 -10.70
C HIS A 319 24.73 2.69 -10.38
N GLN A 320 23.90 2.12 -11.26
CA GLN A 320 23.31 0.79 -11.11
C GLN A 320 22.63 0.62 -9.74
N ILE A 321 21.79 1.58 -9.37
CA ILE A 321 21.00 1.52 -8.14
C ILE A 321 19.83 0.56 -8.36
N ASP A 322 19.72 -0.45 -7.51
CA ASP A 322 18.66 -1.46 -7.60
C ASP A 322 17.35 -0.96 -6.98
N VAL A 323 17.46 -0.17 -5.91
CA VAL A 323 16.30 0.31 -5.13
C VAL A 323 16.54 1.74 -4.66
N ILE A 324 15.51 2.58 -4.75
CA ILE A 324 15.50 3.91 -4.16
C ILE A 324 14.68 3.86 -2.87
N ALA A 325 15.27 4.25 -1.75
CA ALA A 325 14.60 4.39 -0.47
C ALA A 325 14.40 5.88 -0.16
N ILE A 326 13.17 6.24 0.21
CA ILE A 326 12.76 7.62 0.49
C ILE A 326 11.96 7.72 1.77
N ARG A 327 12.24 8.75 2.57
CA ARG A 327 11.37 9.19 3.65
C ARG A 327 10.23 10.04 3.08
N ASN A 328 8.99 9.63 3.30
CA ASN A 328 7.81 10.45 3.02
C ASN A 328 7.47 11.31 4.24
N TYR A 329 7.42 12.62 4.03
CA TYR A 329 7.10 13.58 5.08
C TYR A 329 5.59 13.63 5.29
N LYS A 330 5.11 13.50 6.53
CA LYS A 330 3.70 13.74 6.86
C LYS A 330 3.33 15.18 6.53
N ARG A 331 2.61 15.37 5.43
CA ARG A 331 1.99 16.65 5.06
C ARG A 331 0.56 16.73 5.60
N GLY A 332 0.15 17.90 6.05
CA GLY A 332 -1.24 18.17 6.45
C GLY A 332 -2.22 17.89 5.30
N MET A 333 -3.46 17.50 5.63
CA MET A 333 -4.47 17.05 4.65
C MET A 333 -4.70 18.05 3.51
N LEU A 334 -4.64 19.36 3.78
CA LEU A 334 -4.82 20.40 2.77
C LEU A 334 -3.66 20.47 1.77
N LEU A 335 -2.40 20.33 2.21
CA LEU A 335 -1.24 20.36 1.30
C LEU A 335 -1.20 19.18 0.32
N ARG A 336 -1.76 18.02 0.70
CA ARG A 336 -1.85 16.84 -0.17
C ARG A 336 -2.72 17.08 -1.40
N LEU A 337 -3.74 17.94 -1.28
CA LEU A 337 -4.63 18.30 -2.38
C LEU A 337 -3.97 19.24 -3.40
N PHE A 338 -2.99 20.05 -2.97
CA PHE A 338 -2.38 21.09 -3.81
C PHE A 338 -0.97 20.74 -4.34
N ALA A 339 -0.24 19.83 -3.69
CA ALA A 339 1.11 19.46 -4.13
C ALA A 339 1.47 17.99 -3.81
N PRO A 340 1.65 17.12 -4.81
CA PRO A 340 2.02 15.72 -4.59
C PRO A 340 3.41 15.60 -3.94
N SER A 341 3.59 14.62 -3.05
CA SER A 341 4.89 14.33 -2.42
C SER A 341 5.93 13.86 -3.43
N LEU A 342 7.21 13.95 -3.05
CA LEU A 342 8.30 13.40 -3.88
C LEU A 342 8.11 11.89 -4.10
N ALA A 343 7.73 11.15 -3.05
CA ALA A 343 7.41 9.73 -3.12
C ALA A 343 6.26 9.44 -4.10
N ARG A 344 5.18 10.22 -4.04
CA ARG A 344 4.07 10.10 -5.00
C ARG A 344 4.52 10.36 -6.43
N LYS A 345 5.29 11.42 -6.67
CA LYS A 345 5.80 11.72 -8.01
C LYS A 345 6.76 10.65 -8.52
N LEU A 346 7.60 10.07 -7.66
CA LEU A 346 8.47 8.95 -7.98
C LEU A 346 7.65 7.74 -8.41
N VAL A 347 6.58 7.37 -7.71
CA VAL A 347 5.74 6.24 -8.12
C VAL A 347 5.18 6.36 -9.54
N TYR A 348 4.86 7.57 -10.01
CA TYR A 348 4.39 7.78 -11.38
C TYR A 348 5.50 7.71 -12.45
N GLN A 349 6.77 7.86 -12.08
CA GLN A 349 7.87 8.10 -13.02
C GLN A 349 9.04 7.12 -12.87
N ALA A 350 9.14 6.45 -11.73
CA ALA A 350 10.27 5.61 -11.36
C ALA A 350 10.27 4.33 -12.20
N GLN A 351 11.44 4.04 -12.75
CA GLN A 351 11.74 2.76 -13.38
C GLN A 351 12.41 1.79 -12.39
N HIS A 352 12.81 2.30 -11.23
CA HIS A 352 13.43 1.54 -10.15
C HIS A 352 12.40 1.23 -9.07
N PRO A 353 12.50 0.05 -8.43
CA PRO A 353 11.79 -0.21 -7.20
C PRO A 353 12.01 0.87 -6.14
N LEU A 354 10.95 1.21 -5.41
CA LEU A 354 10.94 2.29 -4.44
C LEU A 354 10.52 1.74 -3.07
N ILE A 355 11.23 2.10 -2.01
CA ILE A 355 10.78 1.85 -0.64
C ILE A 355 10.48 3.19 0.02
N VAL A 356 9.26 3.33 0.54
CA VAL A 356 8.80 4.55 1.19
C VAL A 356 8.62 4.32 2.69
N PHE A 357 9.30 5.12 3.49
CA PHE A 357 9.26 5.14 4.96
C PHE A 357 8.60 6.42 5.49
N TYR A 358 8.15 6.46 6.75
CA TYR A 358 7.35 7.58 7.30
C TYR A 358 7.87 8.08 8.64
#